data_AF-A0A6G6X6P6-F1
#
_entry.id   AF-A0A6G6X6P6-F1
#
_cell.length_a   1.000
_cell.length_b   1.000
_cell.length_c   1.000
_cell.angle_alpha   90.00
_cell.angle_beta   90.00
_cell.angle_gamma   90.00
#
_symmetry.space_group_name_H-M   'P 1'
#
loop_
_entity.id
_entity.type
_entity.pdbx_description
1 polymer ?
#
loop_
_entity_poly.entity_id
_entity_poly.type
_entity_poly.pdbx_seq_one_letter_code
_entity_poly.pdbx_strand_id
1 'polypeptide(L)' 'MALIELYSRHQQTLIQAAHSHDKRDQEALEQKADRLAEEISNILATNDSHLVELLPAAKI' A
#
# COMPACT_ATOMS: atom_id res chain seq x y z
N MET A 1 12.27 2.75 -1.92
CA MET A 1 11.45 3.05 -0.73
C MET A 1 11.10 1.74 -0.06
N ALA A 2 11.23 1.60 1.26
CA ALA A 2 10.95 0.33 1.94
C ALA A 2 9.43 0.14 2.15
N LEU A 3 8.91 -1.08 2.13
CA LEU A 3 7.47 -1.38 2.32
C LEU A 3 6.91 -0.79 3.63
N ILE A 4 7.72 -0.83 4.69
CA ILE A 4 7.39 -0.23 6.00
C ILE A 4 7.20 1.29 5.89
N GLU A 5 8.02 1.96 5.08
CA GLU A 5 7.93 3.41 4.87
C GLU A 5 6.65 3.78 4.11
N LEU A 6 6.27 2.97 3.11
CA LEU A 6 5.00 3.13 2.38
C LEU A 6 3.79 2.99 3.29
N TYR A 7 3.77 1.96 4.15
CA TYR A 7 2.72 1.77 5.16
C TYR A 7 2.60 2.97 6.11
N SER A 8 3.73 3.48 6.60
CA SER A 8 3.73 4.65 7.49
C SER A 8 3.13 5.88 6.80
N ARG A 9 3.48 6.15 5.55
CA ARG A 9 2.91 7.26 4.77
C ARG A 9 1.41 7.07 4.49
N HIS A 10 0.97 5.85 4.20
CA HIS A 10 -0.45 5.55 4.00
C HIS A 10 -1.26 5.86 5.26
N GLN A 11 -0.81 5.39 6.43
CA GLN A 11 -1.46 5.67 7.72
C GLN A 11 -1.48 7.17 8.04
N GLN A 12 -0.36 7.88 7.83
CA GLN A 12 -0.31 9.32 8.02
C GLN A 12 -1.32 10.06 7.13
N THR A 13 -1.47 9.62 5.88
CA THR A 13 -2.38 10.26 4.92
C THR A 13 -3.84 10.05 5.33
N LEU A 14 -4.21 8.86 5.81
CA LEU A 14 -5.55 8.59 6.36
C LEU A 14 -5.84 9.42 7.61
N ILE A 15 -4.87 9.56 8.51
CA ILE A 15 -4.99 10.41 9.70
C ILE A 15 -5.23 11.87 9.27
N GLN A 16 -4.47 12.37 8.31
CA GLN A 16 -4.66 13.72 7.77
C GLN A 16 -6.05 13.90 7.14
N ALA A 17 -6.54 12.91 6.37
CA ALA A 17 -7.87 12.95 5.78
C ALA A 17 -8.95 13.04 6.86
N ALA A 18 -8.86 12.22 7.92
CA ALA A 18 -9.81 12.20 9.03
C ALA A 18 -9.82 13.50 9.85
N HIS A 19 -8.70 14.23 9.86
CA HIS A 19 -8.58 15.53 10.53
C HIS A 19 -8.85 16.72 9.60
N SER A 20 -9.08 16.49 8.31
CA SER A 20 -9.42 17.58 7.39
C SER A 20 -10.82 18.11 7.67
N HIS A 21 -10.96 19.43 7.74
CA HIS A 21 -12.25 20.10 7.85
C HIS A 21 -12.78 20.57 6.49
N ASP A 22 -11.95 20.53 5.45
CA ASP A 22 -12.35 20.81 4.07
C ASP A 22 -12.57 19.50 3.32
N LYS A 23 -13.74 19.38 2.69
CA LYS A 23 -14.15 18.16 1.98
C LYS A 23 -13.29 17.87 0.75
N ARG A 24 -12.81 18.90 0.04
CA ARG A 24 -11.97 18.72 -1.15
C ARG A 24 -10.58 18.26 -0.74
N ASP A 25 -10.04 18.83 0.33
CA ASP A 25 -8.76 18.38 0.89
C ASP A 25 -8.86 16.96 1.44
N GLN A 26 -9.98 16.61 2.10
CA GLN A 26 -10.25 15.25 2.55
C GLN A 26 -10.25 14.28 1.36
N GLU A 27 -11.02 14.56 0.30
CA GLU A 27 -11.10 13.72 -0.90
C GLU A 27 -9.73 13.57 -1.59
N ALA A 28 -8.92 14.64 -1.62
CA ALA A 28 -7.57 14.59 -2.19
C ALA A 28 -6.61 13.70 -1.36
N LEU A 29 -6.73 13.75 -0.03
CA LEU A 29 -5.95 12.91 0.88
C LEU A 29 -6.39 11.45 0.80
N GLU A 30 -7.69 11.18 0.71
CA GLU A 30 -8.23 9.83 0.51
C GLU A 30 -7.72 9.22 -0.81
N GLN A 31 -7.82 9.95 -1.93
CA GLN A 31 -7.26 9.50 -3.21
C GLN A 31 -5.75 9.22 -3.14
N LYS A 32 -5.02 10.01 -2.36
CA LYS A 32 -3.59 9.78 -2.15
C LYS A 32 -3.34 8.52 -1.30
N ALA A 33 -4.17 8.28 -0.29
CA ALA A 33 -4.10 7.07 0.53
C ALA A 33 -4.38 5.81 -0.32
N ASP A 34 -5.36 5.88 -1.22
CA ASP A 34 -5.70 4.78 -2.14
C ASP A 34 -4.53 4.42 -3.07
N ARG A 35 -3.87 5.41 -3.68
CA ARG A 35 -2.67 5.16 -4.50
C ARG A 35 -1.55 4.49 -3.72
N LEU A 36 -1.35 4.90 -2.46
CA LEU A 36 -0.36 4.25 -1.59
C LEU A 36 -0.75 2.80 -1.27
N ALA A 37 -2.05 2.51 -1.11
CA ALA A 37 -2.54 1.15 -0.90
C ALA A 37 -2.36 0.26 -2.15
N GLU A 38 -2.55 0.81 -3.34
CA GLU A 38 -2.24 0.14 -4.61
C GLU A 38 -0.75 -0.18 -4.73
N GLU A 39 0.13 0.78 -4.44
CA GLU A 39 1.58 0.56 -4.46
C GLU A 39 2.02 -0.53 -3.47
N ILE A 40 1.49 -0.50 -2.24
CA ILE A 40 1.73 -1.54 -1.23
C ILE A 40 1.27 -2.91 -1.75
N SER A 41 0.07 -2.99 -2.31
CA SER A 41 -0.49 -4.24 -2.83
C SER A 41 0.34 -4.79 -3.98
N ASN A 42 0.82 -3.94 -4.89
CA ASN A 42 1.68 -4.34 -6.02
C ASN A 42 3.02 -4.90 -5.53
N ILE A 43 3.62 -4.30 -4.51
CA ILE A 43 4.87 -4.80 -3.91
C ILE A 43 4.64 -6.15 -3.24
N LEU A 44 3.54 -6.30 -2.48
CA LEU A 44 3.18 -7.56 -1.84
C LEU A 44 2.93 -8.66 -2.88
N ALA A 45 2.14 -8.38 -3.92
CA ALA A 45 1.86 -9.33 -5.00
C ALA A 45 3.14 -9.73 -5.75
N THR A 46 4.06 -8.79 -6.00
CA THR A 46 5.35 -9.10 -6.63
C THR A 46 6.19 -10.00 -5.72
N ASN A 47 6.29 -9.70 -4.43
CA ASN A 47 7.05 -10.50 -3.49
C ASN A 47 6.43 -11.91 -3.29
N ASP A 48 5.10 -12.01 -3.22
CA ASP A 48 4.40 -13.29 -3.12
C ASP A 48 4.55 -14.12 -4.40
N SER A 49 4.50 -13.50 -5.58
CA SER A 49 4.75 -14.18 -6.86
C SER A 49 6.19 -14.72 -6.94
N HIS A 50 7.16 -13.96 -6.44
CA HIS A 50 8.56 -14.42 -6.34
C HIS A 50 8.72 -15.60 -5.37
N LEU A 51 7.88 -15.73 -4.33
CA LEU A 51 7.89 -16.87 -3.43
C LEU A 51 7.30 -18.13 -4.08
N VAL A 52 6.30 -17.99 -4.96
CA VAL A 52 5.70 -19.14 -5.68
C VAL A 52 6.67 -19.74 -6.70
N GLU A 53 7.50 -18.93 -7.36
CA GLU A 53 8.54 -19.42 -8.29
C GLU A 53 9.74 -20.10 -7.60
N LEU A 54 9.91 -19.87 -6.29
CA LEU A 54 11.00 -20.45 -5.49
C LEU A 54 10.61 -21.73 -4.75
N LEU A 55 9.34 -22.14 -4.80
CA LEU A 55 8.96 -23.47 -4.33
C LEU A 55 9.55 -24.49 -5.32
N PRO A 56 10.56 -25.31 -4.94
CA PRO A 56 10.99 -26.39 -5.80
C PRO A 56 9.74 -27.22 -6.07
N ALA A 57 9.41 -27.43 -7.35
CA ALA A 57 8.34 -28.32 -7.75
C ALA A 57 8.52 -29.62 -6.96
N ALA A 58 7.73 -29.79 -5.91
CA ALA A 58 7.78 -30.95 -5.07
C ALA A 58 7.29 -32.08 -5.98
N LYS A 59 8.25 -32.78 -6.58
CA LYS A 59 8.00 -33.94 -7.41
C LYS A 59 7.31 -34.96 -6.53
N ILE A 60 6.03 -35.18 -6.80
CA ILE A 60 5.28 -36.35 -6.36
C ILE A 60 5.86 -37.57 -7.09
#